data_AF-A0A382J2Q1-F1
#
_entry.id   AF-A0A382J2Q1-F1
#
_cell.length_a   1.000
_cell.length_b   1.000
_cell.length_c   1.000
_cell.angle_alpha   90.00
_cell.angle_beta   90.00
_cell.angle_gamma   90.00
#
_symmetry.space_group_name_H-M   'P 1'
#
loop_
_entity.id
_entity.type
_entity.pdbx_description
1 polymer ?
#
loop_
_entity_poly.entity_id
_entity_poly.type
_entity_poly.pdbx_seq_one_letter_code
_entity_poly.pdbx_strand_id
1 'polypeptide(L)'
;VSQQIILEDNFAGGMDEGWSWLREEPEKWRFAAGGLEICVEPGLADTVRNALVREAPDRSEGKYAIEVTVYNHTLPTQQFEQAGITWY
;
A
#
# COMPACT_ATOMS: atom_id res chain seq x y z
N VAL A 1 8.43 -20.12 17.09
CA VAL A 1 9.27 -19.03 16.58
C VAL A 1 8.56 -17.73 16.93
N SER A 2 9.18 -16.84 17.69
CA SER A 2 8.62 -15.51 17.99
C SER A 2 8.78 -14.62 16.76
N GLN A 3 7.69 -14.05 16.24
CA GLN A 3 7.75 -13.01 15.22
C GLN A 3 8.05 -11.67 15.89
N GLN A 4 8.89 -10.86 15.25
CA GLN A 4 9.18 -9.48 15.64
C GLN A 4 8.65 -8.56 14.55
N ILE A 5 7.90 -7.54 14.96
CA ILE A 5 7.48 -6.45 14.08
C ILE A 5 8.67 -5.51 13.91
N ILE A 6 9.13 -5.35 12.67
CA ILE A 6 10.20 -4.41 12.30
C ILE A 6 9.66 -3.12 11.69
N LEU A 7 8.41 -3.16 11.23
CA LEU A 7 7.67 -2.04 10.67
C LEU A 7 6.18 -2.30 10.86
N GLU A 8 5.46 -1.31 11.36
CA GLU A 8 4.01 -1.25 11.38
C GLU A 8 3.64 0.22 11.11
N ASP A 9 2.76 0.45 10.14
CA ASP A 9 2.26 1.78 9.82
C ASP A 9 0.74 1.71 9.65
N ASN A 10 0.03 2.43 10.52
CA ASN A 10 -1.42 2.56 10.49
C ASN A 10 -1.88 3.92 9.95
N PHE A 11 -0.93 4.76 9.53
CA PHE A 11 -1.12 6.10 9.00
C PHE A 11 -1.83 7.11 9.94
N ALA A 12 -1.95 6.82 11.24
CA ALA A 12 -2.63 7.70 12.20
C ALA A 12 -1.90 9.05 12.40
N GLY A 13 -0.59 9.09 12.14
CA GLY A 13 0.26 10.28 12.21
C GLY A 13 0.59 10.90 10.85
N GLY A 14 0.00 10.40 9.76
CA GLY A 14 0.45 10.67 8.40
C GLY A 14 1.33 9.55 7.86
N MET A 15 2.19 9.87 6.89
CA MET A 15 3.04 8.90 6.20
C MET A 15 4.49 9.01 6.68
N ASP A 16 5.06 7.89 7.12
CA ASP A 16 6.46 7.79 7.55
C ASP A 16 7.45 8.03 6.39
N GLU A 17 8.67 8.48 6.72
CA GLU A 17 9.71 8.89 5.75
C GLU A 17 10.16 7.79 4.76
N GLY A 18 9.94 6.52 5.07
CA GLY A 18 10.35 5.42 4.19
C GLY A 18 9.38 5.12 3.04
N TRP A 19 8.24 5.79 2.99
CA TRP A 19 7.27 5.64 1.91
C TRP A 19 7.49 6.65 0.80
N SER A 20 7.17 6.24 -0.41
CA SER A 20 7.15 7.11 -1.59
C SER A 20 6.03 6.71 -2.53
N TRP A 21 5.59 7.67 -3.35
CA TRP A 21 4.53 7.45 -4.32
C TRP A 21 5.09 7.16 -5.70
N LEU A 22 4.54 6.15 -6.37
CA LEU A 22 4.65 6.01 -7.81
C LEU A 22 3.51 6.78 -8.48
N ARG A 23 3.88 7.77 -9.31
CA ARG A 23 2.96 8.57 -10.14
C ARG A 23 1.83 9.18 -9.30
N GLU A 24 2.22 9.95 -8.29
CA GLU A 24 1.29 10.55 -7.33
C GLU A 24 0.25 11.48 -7.98
N GLU A 25 -0.98 11.38 -7.50
CA GLU A 25 -2.09 12.28 -7.73
C GLU A 25 -2.73 12.61 -6.38
N PRO A 26 -2.29 13.70 -5.71
CA PRO A 26 -2.66 14.01 -4.33
C PRO A 26 -4.17 14.20 -4.09
N GLU A 27 -4.93 14.55 -5.12
CA GLU A 27 -6.38 14.71 -5.04
C GLU A 27 -7.14 13.37 -4.95
N LYS A 28 -6.44 12.25 -5.14
CA LYS A 28 -7.00 10.90 -5.25
C LYS A 28 -6.58 9.97 -4.11
N TRP A 29 -5.99 10.52 -3.05
CA TRP A 29 -5.75 9.80 -1.80
C TRP A 29 -5.97 10.72 -0.60
N ARG A 30 -6.23 10.14 0.57
CA ARG A 30 -6.29 10.89 1.84
C ARG A 30 -6.00 10.00 3.03
N PHE A 31 -5.57 10.62 4.13
CA PHE A 31 -5.63 9.98 5.43
C PHE A 31 -7.05 10.02 5.98
N ALA A 32 -7.49 8.90 6.53
CA ALA A 32 -8.77 8.74 7.20
C ALA A 32 -8.56 8.00 8.54
N ALA A 33 -9.61 7.91 9.35
CA ALA A 33 -9.53 7.25 10.66
C ALA A 33 -9.11 5.76 10.57
N GLY A 34 -9.37 5.11 9.43
CA GLY A 34 -9.01 3.72 9.16
C GLY A 34 -7.67 3.51 8.45
N GLY A 35 -6.87 4.58 8.27
CA GLY A 35 -5.59 4.54 7.57
C GLY A 35 -5.60 5.33 6.27
N LEU A 36 -4.86 4.86 5.27
CA LEU A 36 -4.74 5.49 3.95
C LEU A 36 -5.85 5.01 3.00
N GLU A 37 -6.62 5.96 2.47
CA GLU A 37 -7.61 5.70 1.44
C GLU A 37 -7.09 6.15 0.08
N ILE A 38 -7.19 5.28 -0.92
CA ILE A 38 -6.76 5.54 -2.30
C ILE A 38 -7.95 5.32 -3.23
N CYS A 39 -8.22 6.28 -4.10
CA CYS A 39 -9.16 6.14 -5.19
C CYS A 39 -8.49 5.36 -6.32
N VAL A 40 -8.91 4.11 -6.55
CA VAL A 40 -8.40 3.27 -7.62
C VAL A 40 -8.82 3.83 -8.97
N GLU A 41 -7.87 3.99 -9.88
CA GLU A 41 -8.08 4.48 -11.24
C GLU A 41 -7.73 3.38 -12.27
N PRO A 42 -8.31 3.41 -13.48
CA PRO A 42 -7.92 2.51 -14.56
C PRO A 42 -6.41 2.60 -14.86
N GLY A 43 -5.77 1.46 -15.05
CA GLY A 43 -4.35 1.39 -15.37
C GLY A 43 -3.87 -0.02 -15.66
N LEU A 44 -2.62 -0.12 -16.13
CA LEU A 44 -1.85 -1.35 -16.27
C LEU A 44 -0.75 -1.39 -15.19
N ALA A 45 -0.06 -2.53 -15.06
CA ALA A 45 0.98 -2.73 -14.07
C ALA A 45 2.07 -1.62 -14.09
N ASP A 46 2.44 -1.15 -15.28
CA ASP A 46 3.47 -0.12 -15.50
C ASP A 46 2.93 1.32 -15.50
N THR A 47 1.61 1.50 -15.40
CA THR A 47 0.94 2.81 -15.43
C THR A 47 0.11 3.09 -14.18
N VAL A 48 0.15 2.20 -13.18
CA VAL A 48 -0.53 2.38 -11.89
C VAL A 48 -0.19 3.73 -11.26
N ARG A 49 -1.23 4.44 -10.79
CA ARG A 49 -1.15 5.72 -10.09
C ARG A 49 -1.44 5.52 -8.62
N ASN A 50 -0.89 6.40 -7.77
CA ASN A 50 -1.03 6.32 -6.31
C ASN A 50 -0.65 4.94 -5.75
N ALA A 51 0.40 4.31 -6.31
CA ALA A 51 0.99 3.13 -5.72
C ALA A 51 1.95 3.60 -4.62
N LEU A 52 1.67 3.26 -3.37
CA LEU A 52 2.57 3.55 -2.26
C LEU A 52 3.62 2.45 -2.17
N VAL A 53 4.90 2.83 -2.22
CA VAL A 53 6.02 1.90 -2.21
C VAL A 53 7.03 2.23 -1.12
N ARG A 54 7.68 1.20 -0.62
CA ARG A 54 8.76 1.26 0.36
C ARG A 54 9.80 0.20 0.02
N GLU A 55 11.05 0.51 0.32
CA GLU A 55 12.13 -0.45 0.17
C GLU A 55 11.89 -1.69 1.02
N ALA A 56 11.95 -2.87 0.40
CA ALA A 56 11.81 -4.13 1.10
C ALA A 56 13.05 -4.42 1.96
N PRO A 57 12.91 -5.08 3.12
CA PRO A 57 14.06 -5.46 3.93
C PRO A 57 14.97 -6.44 3.18
N ASP A 58 16.27 -6.44 3.49
CA ASP A 58 17.22 -7.36 2.86
C ASP A 58 16.86 -8.81 3.21
N ARG A 59 16.50 -9.56 2.17
CA ARG A 59 16.11 -10.97 2.23
C ARG A 59 17.28 -11.90 2.54
N SER A 60 18.53 -11.42 2.46
CA SER A 60 19.71 -12.16 2.89
C SER A 60 19.79 -12.29 4.41
N GLU A 61 19.19 -11.34 5.14
CA GLU A 61 19.22 -11.28 6.61
C GLU A 61 18.13 -12.14 7.28
N GLY A 62 17.12 -12.59 6.52
CA GLY A 62 16.05 -13.41 7.08
C GLY A 62 14.85 -13.65 6.17
N LYS A 63 13.83 -14.27 6.75
CA LYS A 63 12.51 -14.45 6.13
C LYS A 63 11.55 -13.44 6.73
N TYR A 64 10.76 -12.82 5.87
CA TYR A 64 9.81 -11.78 6.27
C TYR A 64 8.39 -12.21 5.90
N ALA A 65 7.46 -11.84 6.78
CA ALA A 65 6.04 -11.82 6.45
C ALA A 65 5.66 -10.36 6.19
N ILE A 66 4.88 -10.12 5.14
CA ILE A 66 4.37 -8.80 4.80
C ILE A 66 2.86 -8.93 4.73
N GLU A 67 2.18 -8.09 5.48
CA GLU A 67 0.73 -8.12 5.63
C GLU A 67 0.18 -6.73 5.32
N VAL A 68 -0.98 -6.71 4.69
CA VAL A 68 -1.76 -5.50 4.47
C VAL A 68 -3.22 -5.85 4.71
N THR A 69 -3.93 -4.96 5.40
CA THR A 69 -5.39 -5.03 5.48
C THR A 69 -5.96 -4.11 4.42
N VAL A 70 -6.68 -4.66 3.45
CA VAL A 70 -7.35 -3.89 2.39
C VAL A 70 -8.84 -3.91 2.64
N TYR A 71 -9.44 -2.73 2.68
CA TYR A 71 -10.88 -2.54 2.76
C TYR A 71 -11.36 -1.71 1.57
N ASN A 72 -12.45 -2.15 0.94
CA ASN A 72 -13.07 -1.47 -0.18
C ASN A 72 -14.38 -0.81 0.28
N HIS A 73 -14.44 0.52 0.25
CA HIS A 73 -15.70 1.27 0.48
C HIS A 73 -16.77 0.93 -0.57
N THR A 74 -16.34 0.73 -1.80
CA THR A 74 -17.17 0.22 -2.90
C THR A 74 -16.61 -1.12 -3.34
N LEU A 75 -17.42 -2.17 -3.28
CA LEU A 75 -16.99 -3.51 -3.69
C LEU A 75 -16.60 -3.51 -5.18
N PRO A 76 -15.47 -4.14 -5.55
CA PRO A 76 -15.11 -4.29 -6.95
C PRO A 76 -16.15 -5.19 -7.62
N THR A 77 -16.80 -4.68 -8.67
CA THR A 77 -17.82 -5.39 -9.44
C THR A 77 -17.45 -5.55 -10.91
N GLN A 78 -16.45 -4.81 -11.39
CA GLN A 78 -15.97 -4.89 -12.76
C GLN A 78 -14.73 -5.77 -12.85
N GLN A 79 -14.57 -6.41 -14.02
CA GLN A 79 -13.36 -7.15 -14.31
C GLN A 79 -12.15 -6.19 -14.24
N PHE A 80 -11.07 -6.67 -13.61
CA PHE A 80 -9.80 -5.95 -13.42
C PHE A 80 -9.78 -4.85 -12.35
N GLU A 81 -10.86 -4.63 -11.61
CA GLU A 81 -10.80 -3.85 -10.37
C GLU A 81 -10.02 -4.64 -9.32
N GLN A 82 -8.88 -4.10 -8.88
CA GLN A 82 -7.97 -4.76 -7.95
C GLN A 82 -7.36 -3.75 -6.97
N ALA A 83 -7.20 -4.18 -5.73
CA ALA A 83 -6.42 -3.49 -4.70
C ALA A 83 -5.71 -4.56 -3.88
N GLY A 84 -4.47 -4.31 -3.49
CA GLY A 84 -3.66 -5.32 -2.82
C GLY A 84 -2.21 -4.88 -2.64
N ILE A 85 -1.37 -5.87 -2.37
CA ILE A 85 0.07 -5.72 -2.26
C ILE A 85 0.75 -6.34 -3.48
N THR A 86 1.82 -5.72 -3.94
CA THR A 86 2.65 -6.22 -5.05
C THR A 86 4.12 -6.04 -4.70
N TRP A 87 4.94 -6.98 -5.13
CA TRP A 87 6.39 -6.80 -5.17
C TRP A 87 6.75 -6.11 -6.49
N TYR A 88 7.22 -4.86 -6.42
CA TYR A 88 7.50 -3.98 -7.56
C TYR A 88 8.99 -4.00 -7.93
#